data_AF-A0A925VPE4-F1
#
_entry.id   AF-A0A925VPE4-F1
#
_cell.length_a   1.000
_cell.length_b   1.000
_cell.length_c   1.000
_cell.angle_alpha   90.00
_cell.angle_beta   90.00
_cell.angle_gamma   90.00
#
_symmetry.space_group_name_H-M   'P 1'
#
loop_
_entity.id
_entity.type
_entity.pdbx_description
1 polymer ?
#
loop_
_entity_poly.entity_id
_entity_poly.type
_entity_poly.pdbx_seq_one_letter_code
_entity_poly.pdbx_strand_id
1 'polypeptide(L)'
;MSEASMVRSIPWFPLAGAMIGALTLPAGWLGDTLWGATARAALVVVAAGVITGGLHLDGLSDTFDGVMSWRPTERKLEIMKDSRIGAMGALALVAVLLLKVVFLGAAGSEWWRAALLAPVLGRWADCYGIFFFPAARGGGLGRTFNELVQRRDFVFA
;
A
#
# COMPACT_ATOMS: atom_id res chain seq x y z
N MET A 1 -12.96 -15.86 5.97
CA MET A 1 -12.95 -15.68 4.50
C MET A 1 -12.33 -16.94 3.90
N SER A 2 -12.91 -17.56 2.87
CA SER A 2 -12.32 -18.76 2.26
C SER A 2 -11.19 -18.39 1.31
N GLU A 3 -10.23 -19.28 1.10
CA GLU A 3 -9.11 -19.04 0.17
C GLU A 3 -9.61 -18.77 -1.26
N ALA A 4 -10.63 -19.51 -1.70
CA ALA A 4 -11.29 -19.29 -3.00
C ALA A 4 -11.93 -17.90 -3.11
N SER A 5 -12.55 -17.37 -2.05
CA SER A 5 -13.11 -16.01 -2.07
C SER A 5 -12.03 -14.93 -2.16
N MET A 6 -10.84 -15.20 -1.65
CA MET A 6 -9.71 -14.29 -1.64
C MET A 6 -9.06 -14.18 -3.02
N VAL A 7 -8.99 -15.29 -3.76
CA VAL A 7 -8.53 -15.29 -5.15
C VAL A 7 -9.52 -14.55 -6.06
N ARG A 8 -10.82 -14.77 -5.85
CA ARG A 8 -11.88 -14.10 -6.61
C ARG A 8 -11.94 -12.58 -6.38
N SER A 9 -11.32 -12.06 -5.32
CA SER A 9 -11.32 -10.62 -5.05
C SER A 9 -10.20 -9.86 -5.77
N ILE A 10 -9.17 -10.54 -6.30
CA ILE A 10 -8.00 -9.91 -6.96
C ILE A 10 -8.41 -8.95 -8.09
N PRO A 11 -9.34 -9.30 -9.01
CA PRO A 11 -9.80 -8.38 -10.07
C PRO A 11 -10.44 -7.09 -9.54
N TRP A 12 -10.91 -7.10 -8.29
CA TRP A 12 -11.59 -5.96 -7.66
C TRP A 12 -10.63 -5.05 -6.89
N PHE A 13 -9.33 -5.36 -6.85
CA PHE A 13 -8.34 -4.58 -6.13
C PHE A 13 -8.24 -3.13 -6.66
N PRO A 14 -8.19 -2.86 -7.98
CA PRO A 14 -8.20 -1.49 -8.49
C PRO A 14 -9.47 -0.73 -8.10
N LEU A 15 -10.64 -1.40 -8.12
CA LEU A 15 -11.89 -0.79 -7.67
C LEU A 15 -11.84 -0.45 -6.18
N ALA A 16 -11.29 -1.35 -5.35
CA ALA A 16 -11.04 -1.06 -3.94
C ALA A 16 -10.09 0.14 -3.77
N GLY A 17 -9.09 0.28 -4.64
CA GLY A 17 -8.23 1.46 -4.73
C GLY A 17 -9.04 2.73 -5.00
N ALA A 18 -9.93 2.70 -6.00
CA ALA A 18 -10.78 3.85 -6.32
C ALA A 18 -11.68 4.24 -5.14
N MET A 19 -12.24 3.26 -4.43
CA MET A 19 -13.02 3.49 -3.21
C MET A 19 -12.18 4.11 -2.10
N ILE A 20 -10.97 3.60 -1.84
CA ILE A 20 -10.05 4.17 -0.85
C ILE A 20 -9.75 5.63 -1.21
N GLY A 21 -9.41 5.91 -2.47
CA GLY A 21 -9.15 7.27 -2.94
C GLY A 21 -10.36 8.20 -2.72
N ALA A 22 -11.56 7.74 -3.10
CA ALA A 22 -12.79 8.51 -2.94
C ALA A 22 -13.08 8.84 -1.46
N LEU A 23 -12.84 7.88 -0.55
CA LEU A 23 -13.03 8.06 0.89
C LEU A 23 -12.03 9.05 1.52
N THR A 24 -10.90 9.34 0.85
CA THR A 24 -9.95 10.37 1.33
C THR A 24 -10.33 11.79 0.90
N LEU A 25 -11.17 11.96 -0.13
CA LEU A 25 -11.52 13.27 -0.66
C LEU A 25 -12.18 14.20 0.38
N PRO A 26 -13.11 13.75 1.24
CA PRO A 26 -13.69 14.59 2.28
C PRO A 26 -12.63 15.16 3.25
N ALA A 27 -11.63 14.35 3.63
CA ALA A 27 -10.53 14.80 4.48
C ALA A 27 -9.66 15.86 3.76
N GLY A 28 -9.45 15.69 2.46
CA GLY A 28 -8.80 16.68 1.62
C GLY A 28 -9.56 18.00 1.55
N TRP A 29 -10.86 17.97 1.27
CA TRP A 29 -11.71 19.18 1.20
C TRP A 29 -11.76 19.92 2.54
N LEU A 30 -11.89 19.18 3.64
CA LEU A 30 -11.85 19.75 4.97
C LEU A 30 -10.50 20.44 5.25
N GLY A 31 -9.39 19.77 4.92
CA GLY A 31 -8.04 20.31 5.09
C GLY A 31 -7.78 21.56 4.27
N ASP A 32 -8.19 21.55 3.01
CA ASP A 32 -8.00 22.66 2.07
C ASP A 32 -8.80 23.89 2.52
N THR A 33 -10.05 23.69 2.94
CA THR A 33 -10.95 24.75 3.39
C THR A 33 -10.49 25.41 4.69
N LEU A 34 -9.98 24.62 5.64
CA LEU A 34 -9.65 25.12 6.98
C LEU A 34 -8.20 25.62 7.11
N TRP A 35 -7.25 25.01 6.40
CA TRP A 35 -5.81 25.22 6.63
C TRP A 35 -4.95 25.20 5.35
N GLY A 36 -5.57 25.10 4.17
CA GLY A 36 -4.90 25.18 2.87
C GLY A 36 -4.22 23.88 2.40
N ALA A 37 -3.44 24.00 1.32
CA ALA A 37 -2.95 22.87 0.53
C ALA A 37 -2.07 21.87 1.31
N THR A 38 -1.26 22.33 2.25
CA THR A 38 -0.40 21.47 3.06
C THR A 38 -1.23 20.59 3.99
N ALA A 39 -2.25 21.16 4.64
CA ALA A 39 -3.14 20.42 5.52
C ALA A 39 -4.04 19.45 4.75
N ARG A 40 -4.56 19.85 3.58
CA ARG A 40 -5.22 18.95 2.62
C ARG A 40 -4.37 17.72 2.36
N ALA A 41 -3.10 17.92 1.98
CA ALA A 41 -2.20 16.83 1.64
C ALA A 41 -1.96 15.89 2.84
N ALA A 42 -1.68 16.46 4.01
CA ALA A 42 -1.48 15.69 5.24
C ALA A 42 -2.72 14.87 5.62
N LEU A 43 -3.92 15.47 5.59
CA LEU A 43 -5.16 14.78 5.94
C LEU A 43 -5.53 13.67 4.96
N VAL A 44 -5.31 13.85 3.65
CA VAL A 44 -5.49 12.78 2.66
C VAL A 44 -4.56 11.61 2.95
N VAL A 45 -3.28 11.88 3.25
CA VAL A 45 -2.29 10.83 3.56
C VAL A 45 -2.64 10.08 4.85
N VAL A 46 -3.04 10.80 5.90
CA VAL A 46 -3.48 10.20 7.17
C VAL A 46 -4.75 9.38 6.95
N ALA A 47 -5.75 9.91 6.26
CA ALA A 47 -6.99 9.20 5.95
C ALA A 47 -6.72 7.91 5.18
N ALA A 48 -5.85 7.94 4.16
CA ALA A 48 -5.45 6.74 3.42
C ALA A 48 -4.80 5.69 4.33
N GLY A 49 -3.92 6.12 5.25
CA GLY A 49 -3.31 5.23 6.26
C GLY A 49 -4.36 4.58 7.16
N VAL A 50 -5.30 5.36 7.69
CA VAL A 50 -6.37 4.87 8.58
C VAL A 50 -7.33 3.92 7.85
N ILE A 51 -7.79 4.30 6.65
CA ILE A 51 -8.73 3.48 5.84
C ILE A 51 -8.11 2.12 5.49
N THR A 52 -6.81 2.08 5.22
CA THR A 52 -6.09 0.84 4.89
C THR A 52 -5.63 0.05 6.11
N GLY A 53 -5.85 0.58 7.33
CA GLY A 53 -5.32 0.02 8.56
C GLY A 53 -3.78 0.05 8.65
N GLY A 54 -3.12 0.86 7.81
CA GLY A 54 -1.66 0.97 7.78
C GLY A 54 -0.93 -0.22 7.16
N LEU A 55 -1.62 -1.22 6.62
CA LEU A 55 -1.01 -2.49 6.16
C LEU A 55 0.08 -2.30 5.09
N HIS A 56 -0.09 -1.36 4.16
CA HIS A 56 0.96 -1.05 3.16
C HIS A 56 2.17 -0.34 3.78
N LEU A 57 1.95 0.47 4.81
CA LEU A 57 3.03 1.15 5.51
C LEU A 57 3.81 0.14 6.36
N ASP A 58 3.11 -0.75 7.04
CA ASP A 58 3.67 -1.87 7.80
C ASP A 58 4.55 -2.75 6.91
N GLY A 59 4.01 -3.24 5.79
CA GLY A 59 4.76 -4.03 4.82
C GLY A 59 5.97 -3.30 4.22
N LEU A 60 5.89 -1.97 4.02
CA LEU A 60 7.03 -1.16 3.60
C LEU A 60 8.11 -1.12 4.68
N SER A 61 7.72 -0.89 5.93
CA SER A 61 8.63 -0.85 7.08
C SER A 61 9.36 -2.18 7.23
N ASP A 62 8.61 -3.29 7.28
CA ASP A 62 9.13 -4.65 7.38
C ASP A 62 10.11 -4.96 6.24
N THR A 63 9.74 -4.56 5.01
CA THR A 63 10.58 -4.78 3.83
C THR A 63 11.91 -4.07 3.98
N PHE A 64 11.92 -2.81 4.40
CA PHE A 64 13.15 -2.06 4.56
C PHE A 64 13.99 -2.54 5.74
N ASP A 65 13.37 -2.88 6.88
CA ASP A 65 14.09 -3.45 8.02
C ASP A 65 14.71 -4.82 7.68
N GLY A 66 13.99 -5.68 6.95
CA GLY A 66 14.51 -6.95 6.47
C GLY A 66 15.61 -6.76 5.43
N VAL A 67 15.32 -6.10 4.31
CA VAL A 67 16.25 -6.00 3.15
C VAL A 67 17.52 -5.24 3.53
N MET A 68 17.40 -4.10 4.21
CA MET A 68 18.53 -3.22 4.55
C MET A 68 19.30 -3.69 5.79
N SER A 69 18.91 -4.81 6.42
CA SER A 69 19.72 -5.46 7.45
C SER A 69 21.00 -6.12 6.90
N TRP A 70 21.07 -6.32 5.57
CA TRP A 70 22.17 -7.02 4.87
C TRP A 70 22.46 -8.43 5.40
N ARG A 71 21.46 -9.08 5.99
CA ARG A 71 21.56 -10.46 6.51
C ARG A 71 21.20 -11.52 5.46
N PRO A 72 21.50 -12.80 5.70
CA PRO A 72 20.98 -13.91 4.91
C PRO A 72 19.45 -13.91 4.86
N THR A 73 18.87 -14.51 3.81
CA THR A 73 17.42 -14.47 3.53
C THR A 73 16.56 -14.93 4.69
N GLU A 74 16.97 -15.99 5.38
CA GLU A 74 16.27 -16.56 6.54
C GLU A 74 16.11 -15.51 7.62
N ARG A 75 17.20 -14.79 7.93
CA ARG A 75 17.19 -13.74 8.95
C ARG A 75 16.41 -12.51 8.50
N LYS A 76 16.42 -12.15 7.22
CA LYS A 76 15.58 -11.06 6.68
C LYS A 76 14.10 -11.36 6.87
N LEU A 77 13.69 -12.60 6.59
CA LEU A 77 12.30 -13.05 6.75
C LEU A 77 11.87 -13.16 8.22
N GLU A 78 12.80 -13.45 9.13
CA GLU A 78 12.56 -13.35 10.57
C GLU A 78 12.34 -11.90 11.01
N ILE A 79 13.15 -10.96 10.53
CA ILE A 79 13.00 -9.52 10.82
C ILE A 79 11.63 -9.02 10.33
N MET A 80 11.23 -9.36 9.11
CA MET A 80 9.92 -9.00 8.54
C MET A 80 8.71 -9.64 9.26
N LYS A 81 8.92 -10.51 10.26
CA LYS A 81 7.84 -11.06 11.10
C LYS A 81 7.82 -10.42 12.49
N ASP A 82 8.89 -9.72 12.85
CA ASP A 82 9.00 -9.05 14.12
C ASP A 82 8.14 -7.79 14.06
N SER A 83 7.18 -7.64 14.97
CA SER A 83 6.30 -6.47 14.99
C SER A 83 7.00 -5.18 15.43
N ARG A 84 8.29 -5.25 15.79
CA ARG A 84 9.07 -4.08 16.19
C ARG A 84 9.64 -3.38 14.96
N ILE A 85 9.39 -2.09 14.89
CA ILE A 85 10.00 -1.22 13.88
C ILE A 85 11.51 -1.04 14.13
N GLY A 86 12.30 -1.18 13.08
CA GLY A 86 13.72 -0.85 13.05
C GLY A 86 13.99 0.52 12.43
N ALA A 87 15.26 0.93 12.46
CA ALA A 87 15.68 2.25 11.98
C ALA A 87 15.46 2.43 10.47
N MET A 88 15.61 1.36 9.69
CA MET A 88 15.46 1.43 8.23
C MET A 88 14.00 1.48 7.81
N GLY A 89 13.13 0.74 8.49
CA GLY A 89 11.69 0.81 8.34
C GLY A 89 11.16 2.19 8.72
N ALA A 90 11.59 2.73 9.87
CA ALA A 90 11.25 4.09 10.28
C ALA A 90 11.69 5.15 9.26
N LEU A 91 12.91 5.04 8.72
CA LEU A 91 13.40 5.95 7.68
C LEU A 91 12.56 5.85 6.41
N ALA A 92 12.20 4.65 5.98
CA ALA A 92 11.36 4.43 4.80
C ALA A 92 9.95 5.01 4.98
N LEU A 93 9.35 4.84 6.17
CA LEU A 93 8.05 5.43 6.51
C LEU A 93 8.09 6.95 6.48
N VAL A 94 9.09 7.57 7.11
CA VAL A 94 9.26 9.03 7.08
C VAL A 94 9.43 9.52 5.66
N ALA A 95 10.32 8.89 4.88
CA ALA A 95 10.56 9.27 3.50
C ALA A 95 9.29 9.17 2.64
N VAL A 96 8.55 8.06 2.69
CA VAL A 96 7.36 7.86 1.85
C VAL A 96 6.22 8.80 2.25
N LEU A 97 6.02 9.04 3.55
CA LEU A 97 4.96 9.92 4.03
C LEU A 97 5.25 11.37 3.67
N LEU A 98 6.51 11.81 3.81
CA LEU A 98 6.94 13.15 3.37
C LEU A 98 6.76 13.32 1.87
N LEU A 99 7.20 12.37 1.05
CA LEU A 99 7.03 12.44 -0.41
C LEU A 99 5.56 12.50 -0.81
N LYS A 100 4.68 11.70 -0.17
CA LYS A 100 3.24 11.75 -0.41
C LYS A 100 2.66 13.14 -0.10
N VAL A 101 3.01 13.73 1.05
CA VAL A 101 2.53 15.06 1.43
C VAL A 101 3.05 16.14 0.47
N VAL A 102 4.34 16.11 0.13
CA VAL A 102 4.96 17.07 -0.79
C VAL A 102 4.32 17.01 -2.17
N PHE A 103 4.21 15.82 -2.77
CA PHE A 103 3.65 15.68 -4.11
C PHE A 103 2.16 16.01 -4.17
N LEU A 104 1.39 15.63 -3.14
CA LEU A 104 -0.03 15.95 -3.09
C LEU A 104 -0.30 17.43 -2.79
N GLY A 105 0.58 18.09 -2.03
CA GLY A 105 0.59 19.54 -1.84
C GLY A 105 0.88 20.28 -3.15
N ALA A 106 1.86 19.78 -3.91
CA ALA A 106 2.27 20.35 -5.20
C ALA A 106 1.28 20.09 -6.36
N ALA A 107 0.31 19.18 -6.19
CA ALA A 107 -0.62 18.78 -7.24
C ALA A 107 -1.64 19.87 -7.67
N GLY A 108 -1.65 21.04 -7.02
CA GLY A 108 -2.51 22.16 -7.40
C GLY A 108 -4.00 21.80 -7.42
N SER A 109 -4.73 22.20 -8.46
CA SER A 109 -6.15 21.86 -8.67
C SER A 109 -6.40 20.37 -8.92
N GLU A 110 -5.37 19.64 -9.31
CA GLU A 110 -5.44 18.23 -9.73
C GLU A 110 -5.22 17.25 -8.57
N TRP A 111 -5.09 17.75 -7.34
CA TRP A 111 -4.82 16.93 -6.16
C TRP A 111 -5.84 15.79 -5.98
N TRP A 112 -7.11 16.02 -6.35
CA TRP A 112 -8.17 15.01 -6.21
C TRP A 112 -7.97 13.85 -7.19
N ARG A 113 -7.42 14.11 -8.38
CA ARG A 113 -7.05 13.07 -9.34
C ARG A 113 -5.91 12.24 -8.78
N ALA A 114 -4.90 12.89 -8.20
CA ALA A 114 -3.79 12.19 -7.54
C ALA A 114 -4.28 11.33 -6.35
N ALA A 115 -5.17 11.87 -5.51
CA ALA A 115 -5.77 11.15 -4.39
C ALA A 115 -6.62 9.94 -4.82
N LEU A 116 -7.29 10.02 -5.97
CA LEU A 116 -8.05 8.90 -6.56
C LEU A 116 -7.15 7.86 -7.23
N LEU A 117 -6.21 8.28 -8.06
CA LEU A 117 -5.42 7.39 -8.90
C LEU A 117 -4.32 6.68 -8.11
N ALA A 118 -3.71 7.32 -7.11
CA ALA A 118 -2.60 6.70 -6.38
C ALA A 118 -2.97 5.38 -5.69
N PRO A 119 -4.12 5.25 -4.98
CA PRO A 119 -4.53 3.96 -4.42
C PRO A 119 -4.95 2.94 -5.48
N VAL A 120 -5.52 3.36 -6.62
CA VAL A 120 -5.83 2.45 -7.75
C VAL A 120 -4.54 1.80 -8.27
N LEU A 121 -3.53 2.62 -8.56
CA LEU A 121 -2.22 2.14 -9.03
C LEU A 121 -1.53 1.28 -7.98
N GLY A 122 -1.62 1.63 -6.70
CA GLY A 122 -1.07 0.83 -5.60
C GLY A 122 -1.72 -0.56 -5.52
N ARG A 123 -3.05 -0.64 -5.63
CA ARG A 123 -3.78 -1.91 -5.61
C ARG A 123 -3.54 -2.75 -6.85
N TRP A 124 -3.35 -2.12 -8.00
CA TRP A 124 -2.94 -2.83 -9.22
C TRP A 124 -1.50 -3.37 -9.12
N ALA A 125 -0.61 -2.63 -8.45
CA ALA A 125 0.75 -3.11 -8.17
C ALA A 125 0.75 -4.34 -7.24
N ASP A 126 -0.18 -4.44 -6.29
CA ASP A 126 -0.37 -5.65 -5.48
C ASP A 126 -0.72 -6.87 -6.37
N CYS A 127 -1.61 -6.69 -7.35
CA CYS A 127 -1.93 -7.72 -8.33
C CYS A 127 -0.67 -8.15 -9.09
N TYR A 128 0.08 -7.19 -9.64
CA TYR A 128 1.34 -7.48 -10.31
C TYR A 128 2.30 -8.29 -9.42
N GLY A 129 2.42 -7.91 -8.14
CA GLY A 129 3.18 -8.66 -7.13
C GLY A 129 2.76 -10.12 -7.02
N ILE A 130 1.45 -10.36 -6.91
CA ILE A 130 0.85 -11.69 -6.77
C ILE A 130 1.11 -12.57 -8.00
N PHE A 131 0.98 -12.04 -9.22
CA PHE A 131 1.07 -12.85 -10.44
C PHE A 131 2.50 -13.15 -10.89
N PHE A 132 3.44 -12.26 -10.59
CA PHE A 132 4.79 -12.32 -11.19
C PHE A 132 5.89 -12.71 -10.21
N PHE A 133 5.67 -12.66 -8.89
CA PHE A 133 6.69 -13.02 -7.90
C PHE A 133 6.32 -14.29 -7.13
N PRO A 134 7.30 -15.19 -6.90
CA PRO A 134 7.09 -16.36 -6.07
C PRO A 134 6.84 -15.95 -4.61
N ALA A 135 6.08 -16.76 -3.89
CA ALA A 135 5.90 -16.58 -2.46
C ALA A 135 7.27 -16.59 -1.75
N ALA A 136 7.53 -15.57 -0.92
CA ALA A 136 8.79 -15.45 -0.18
C ALA A 136 9.00 -16.56 0.87
N ARG A 137 7.93 -17.29 1.23
CA ARG A 137 7.91 -18.34 2.25
C ARG A 137 7.08 -19.53 1.77
N GLY A 138 7.34 -20.70 2.34
CA GLY A 138 6.59 -21.93 2.05
C GLY A 138 5.13 -21.94 2.54
N GLY A 139 4.65 -20.88 3.21
CA GLY A 139 3.28 -20.79 3.71
C GLY A 139 2.81 -19.35 3.92
N GLY A 140 1.53 -19.20 4.27
CA GLY A 140 0.87 -17.91 4.46
C GLY A 140 0.25 -17.35 3.18
N LEU A 141 -0.25 -16.11 3.27
CA LEU A 141 -1.10 -15.48 2.25
C LEU A 141 -0.49 -15.48 0.83
N GLY A 142 0.80 -15.14 0.70
CA GLY A 142 1.49 -15.15 -0.59
C GLY A 142 1.57 -16.53 -1.23
N ARG A 143 1.66 -17.59 -0.42
CA ARG A 143 1.66 -18.98 -0.90
C ARG A 143 0.28 -19.39 -1.39
N THR A 144 -0.77 -19.09 -0.64
CA THR A 144 -2.17 -19.31 -1.04
C THR A 144 -2.46 -18.64 -2.38
N PHE A 145 -2.01 -17.40 -2.60
CA PHE A 145 -2.14 -16.75 -3.89
C PHE A 145 -1.36 -17.45 -5.00
N ASN A 146 -0.10 -17.80 -4.77
CA ASN A 146 0.72 -18.50 -5.76
C ASN A 146 0.13 -19.87 -6.18
N GLU A 147 -0.54 -20.57 -5.26
CA GLU A 147 -1.11 -21.90 -5.52
C GLU A 147 -2.46 -21.84 -6.25
N LEU A 148 -3.25 -20.79 -6.03
CA LEU A 148 -4.64 -20.73 -6.48
C LEU A 148 -4.86 -19.76 -7.65
N VAL A 149 -3.96 -18.81 -7.88
CA VAL A 149 -4.09 -17.78 -8.91
C VAL A 149 -3.47 -18.25 -10.23
N GLN A 150 -4.18 -18.07 -11.34
CA GLN A 150 -3.68 -18.41 -12.68
C GLN A 150 -3.40 -17.15 -13.50
N ARG A 151 -2.41 -17.19 -14.40
CA ARG A 151 -2.04 -16.00 -15.22
C ARG A 151 -3.19 -15.38 -16.02
N ARG A 152 -4.23 -16.16 -16.36
CA ARG A 152 -5.44 -15.65 -17.03
C ARG A 152 -6.26 -14.71 -16.16
N ASP A 153 -6.17 -14.84 -14.84
CA ASP A 153 -6.91 -14.00 -13.89
C ASP A 153 -6.34 -12.56 -13.84
N PHE A 154 -5.10 -12.37 -14.32
CA PHE A 154 -4.48 -11.04 -14.44
C PHE A 154 -5.11 -10.20 -15.56
N VAL A 155 -5.58 -10.83 -16.65
CA VAL A 155 -6.21 -10.11 -17.78
C VAL A 155 -7.48 -9.38 -17.35
N PHE A 156 -8.11 -9.86 -16.27
CA PHE A 156 -9.34 -9.31 -15.72
C PHE A 156 -9.10 -8.40 -14.50
N ALA A 157 -7.83 -8.21 -14.09
CA ALA A 157 -7.41 -7.39 -12.94
C ALA A 157 -6.77 -6.08 -13.37
#